data_AF-A0AA85AF55-F1
#
_entry.id   AF-A0AA85AF55-F1
#
_cell.length_a   1.000
_cell.length_b   1.000
_cell.length_c   1.000
_cell.angle_alpha   90.00
_cell.angle_beta   90.00
_cell.angle_gamma   90.00
#
_symmetry.space_group_name_H-M   'P 1'
#
loop_
_entity.id
_entity.type
_entity.pdbx_description
1 polymer ?
#
loop_
_entity_poly.entity_id
_entity_poly.type
_entity_poly.pdbx_seq_one_letter_code
_entity_poly.pdbx_strand_id
1 'polypeptide(L)'
;MSKSSLPLDTFFKNFRFLKKTVVVNNNDYTGAFKSINKMIHFDKVRSTVNFQQRYEKPTDWRRRYMYERCKRVYDSEMSRKISLVIRTHRVDPWPR
;
A
#
# COMPACT_ATOMS: atom_id res chain seq x y z
N MET A 1 35.16 -11.21 20.11
CA MET A 1 34.05 -10.58 19.34
C MET A 1 33.55 -9.38 20.14
N SER A 2 33.69 -8.17 19.60
CA SER A 2 33.26 -6.92 20.26
C SER A 2 31.74 -6.88 20.38
N LYS A 3 31.20 -6.73 21.60
CA LYS A 3 29.77 -6.50 21.82
C LYS A 3 29.47 -5.07 21.38
N SER A 4 28.70 -4.90 20.30
CA SER A 4 28.24 -3.58 19.86
C SER A 4 27.35 -2.96 20.95
N SER A 5 27.73 -1.79 21.45
CA SER A 5 27.04 -0.99 22.48
C SER A 5 25.84 -0.18 21.96
N LEU A 6 25.41 -0.43 20.72
CA LEU A 6 24.30 0.30 20.12
C LEU A 6 22.97 -0.17 20.73
N PRO A 7 22.01 0.75 20.97
CA PRO A 7 20.64 0.37 21.33
C PRO A 7 20.09 -0.67 20.36
N LEU A 8 19.34 -1.67 20.85
CA LEU A 8 18.77 -2.76 20.05
C LEU A 8 18.07 -2.23 18.79
N ASP A 9 17.36 -1.11 18.90
CA ASP A 9 16.66 -0.46 17.80
C ASP A 9 17.60 0.00 16.66
N THR A 10 18.80 0.47 16.99
CA THR A 10 19.82 0.87 16.02
C THR A 10 20.51 -0.35 15.41
N PHE A 11 20.74 -1.39 16.22
CA PHE A 11 21.39 -2.63 15.79
C PHE A 11 20.55 -3.39 14.74
N PHE A 12 19.24 -3.52 14.95
CA PHE A 12 18.34 -4.19 14.00
C PHE A 12 17.97 -3.34 12.78
N LYS A 13 18.21 -2.02 12.82
CA LYS A 13 17.81 -1.09 11.74
C LYS A 13 18.46 -1.43 10.39
N ASN A 14 19.69 -1.93 10.40
CA ASN A 14 20.52 -2.15 9.21
C ASN A 14 20.92 -3.61 8.99
N PHE A 15 20.27 -4.56 9.68
CA PHE A 15 20.60 -5.97 9.52
C PHE A 15 20.18 -6.48 8.14
N ARG A 16 21.09 -7.17 7.44
CA ARG A 16 20.82 -7.69 6.10
C ARG A 16 19.75 -8.77 6.17
N PHE A 17 18.84 -8.77 5.20
CA PHE A 17 17.74 -9.74 5.07
C PHE A 17 16.64 -9.70 6.16
N LEU A 18 16.61 -8.68 7.02
CA LEU A 18 15.56 -8.55 8.04
C LEU A 18 14.30 -7.82 7.52
N LYS A 19 14.47 -6.83 6.64
CA LYS A 19 13.36 -6.01 6.10
C LYS A 19 12.95 -6.48 4.71
N LYS A 20 11.63 -6.54 4.47
CA LYS A 20 11.00 -6.81 3.16
C LYS A 20 11.51 -8.11 2.49
N THR A 21 11.88 -9.10 3.29
CA THR A 21 12.31 -10.42 2.81
C THR A 21 11.15 -11.40 2.82
N VAL A 22 11.18 -12.34 1.87
CA VAL A 22 10.20 -13.43 1.76
C VAL A 22 10.96 -14.74 1.67
N VAL A 23 10.57 -15.70 2.49
CA VAL A 23 11.06 -17.08 2.39
C VAL A 23 10.22 -17.80 1.34
N VAL A 24 10.89 -18.47 0.40
CA VAL A 24 10.22 -19.26 -0.64
C VAL A 24 9.82 -20.60 -0.06
N ASN A 25 8.53 -20.94 -0.14
CA ASN A 25 8.02 -22.24 0.29
C ASN A 25 7.88 -23.18 -0.91
N ASN A 26 8.24 -24.46 -0.74
CA ASN A 26 8.04 -25.53 -1.73
C ASN A 26 8.49 -25.18 -3.16
N ASN A 27 9.59 -24.44 -3.30
CA ASN A 27 10.13 -23.99 -4.59
C ASN A 27 9.19 -23.10 -5.43
N ASP A 28 8.12 -22.55 -4.86
CA ASP A 28 7.22 -21.62 -5.56
C ASP A 28 7.77 -20.19 -5.55
N TYR A 29 8.63 -19.91 -6.52
CA TYR A 29 9.18 -18.58 -6.73
C TYR A 29 8.12 -17.55 -7.14
N THR A 30 7.09 -17.97 -7.86
CA THR A 30 6.07 -17.07 -8.40
C THR A 30 5.16 -16.53 -7.30
N GLY A 31 4.74 -17.39 -6.37
CA GLY A 31 3.99 -17.01 -5.18
C GLY A 31 4.79 -16.11 -4.25
N ALA A 32 6.09 -16.40 -4.07
CA ALA A 32 6.99 -15.55 -3.30
C ALA A 32 7.15 -14.16 -3.93
N PHE A 33 7.32 -14.08 -5.25
CA PHE A 33 7.44 -12.81 -5.97
C PHE A 33 6.13 -12.00 -5.97
N LYS A 34 4.97 -12.66 -6.04
CA LYS A 34 3.68 -11.99 -5.88
C LYS A 34 3.52 -11.41 -4.47
N SER A 35 3.95 -12.16 -3.47
CA SER A 35 3.90 -11.75 -2.06
C SER A 35 4.80 -10.54 -1.79
N ILE A 36 6.04 -10.54 -2.28
CA ILE A 36 6.93 -9.39 -2.12
C ILE A 36 6.39 -8.15 -2.84
N ASN A 37 5.83 -8.30 -4.05
CA ASN A 37 5.20 -7.20 -4.78
C ASN A 37 4.00 -6.62 -4.04
N LYS A 38 3.17 -7.47 -3.42
CA LYS A 38 2.04 -7.04 -2.59
C LYS A 38 2.51 -6.23 -1.38
N MET A 39 3.57 -6.68 -0.69
CA MET A 39 4.16 -5.93 0.44
C MET A 39 4.74 -4.58 -0.01
N ILE A 40 5.49 -4.54 -1.12
CA ILE A 40 6.04 -3.29 -1.70
C ILE A 40 4.92 -2.30 -2.04
N HIS A 41 3.80 -2.81 -2.54
CA HIS A 41 2.63 -2.00 -2.90
C HIS A 41 1.93 -1.42 -1.67
N PHE A 42 1.65 -2.22 -0.64
CA PHE A 42 1.03 -1.73 0.60
C PHE A 42 1.87 -0.68 1.32
N ASP A 43 3.19 -0.89 1.37
CA ASP A 43 4.13 0.05 1.99
C ASP A 43 4.37 1.32 1.13
N LYS A 44 3.71 1.44 -0.03
CA LYS A 44 3.86 2.56 -0.97
C LYS A 44 5.31 2.82 -1.43
N VAL A 45 6.19 1.82 -1.34
CA VAL A 45 7.61 1.99 -1.70
C VAL A 45 7.76 2.34 -3.18
N ARG A 46 7.02 1.65 -4.05
CA ARG A 46 7.08 1.88 -5.50
C ARG A 46 6.67 3.31 -5.87
N SER A 47 5.58 3.81 -5.29
CA SER A 47 5.17 5.21 -5.50
C SER A 47 6.21 6.19 -4.97
N THR A 48 6.77 5.96 -3.77
CA THR A 48 7.80 6.83 -3.20
C THR A 48 9.04 6.89 -4.08
N VAL A 49 9.53 5.73 -4.55
CA VAL A 49 10.68 5.67 -5.47
C VAL A 49 10.37 6.44 -6.75
N ASN A 50 9.20 6.22 -7.36
CA ASN A 50 8.79 6.93 -8.57
C ASN A 50 8.73 8.45 -8.37
N PHE A 51 8.20 8.93 -7.23
CA PHE A 51 8.16 10.35 -6.89
C PHE A 51 9.56 10.92 -6.59
N GLN A 52 10.49 10.10 -6.10
CA GLN A 52 11.86 10.53 -5.81
C GLN A 52 12.77 10.57 -7.05
N GLN A 53 12.38 9.94 -8.17
CA GLN A 53 13.17 9.97 -9.40
C GLN A 53 13.37 11.39 -9.96
N ARG A 54 12.44 12.31 -9.67
CA ARG A 54 12.51 13.70 -10.10
C ARG A 54 12.08 14.61 -8.97
N TYR A 55 12.60 15.83 -8.94
CA TYR A 55 12.16 16.83 -7.98
C TYR A 55 10.73 17.29 -8.27
N GLU A 56 9.84 17.11 -7.29
CA GLU A 56 8.49 17.69 -7.29
C GLU A 56 8.51 19.02 -6.53
N LYS A 57 8.01 20.10 -7.14
CA LYS A 57 7.94 21.40 -6.46
C LYS A 57 6.97 21.33 -5.26
N PRO A 58 7.19 22.12 -4.19
CA PRO A 58 6.34 22.05 -3.00
C PRO A 58 4.86 22.39 -3.25
N THR A 59 4.58 23.26 -4.22
CA THR A 59 3.21 23.61 -4.62
C THR A 59 2.50 22.45 -5.30
N ASP A 60 3.22 21.72 -6.16
CA ASP A 60 2.68 20.59 -6.91
C ASP A 60 2.45 19.40 -5.98
N TRP A 61 3.40 19.14 -5.07
CA TRP A 61 3.26 18.14 -4.01
C TRP A 61 2.02 18.38 -3.14
N ARG A 62 1.80 19.64 -2.71
CA ARG A 62 0.61 20.00 -1.90
C ARG A 62 -0.68 19.77 -2.67
N ARG A 63 -0.74 20.14 -3.95
CA ARG A 63 -1.91 19.92 -4.81
C ARG A 63 -2.20 18.43 -4.97
N ARG A 64 -1.17 17.63 -5.27
CA ARG A 64 -1.28 16.18 -5.40
C ARG A 64 -1.76 15.54 -4.10
N TYR A 65 -1.16 15.89 -2.96
CA TYR A 65 -1.56 15.36 -1.66
C TYR A 65 -3.03 15.64 -1.32
N MET A 66 -3.50 16.87 -1.57
CA MET A 66 -4.89 17.24 -1.34
C MET A 66 -5.84 16.48 -2.29
N TYR A 67 -5.48 16.38 -3.58
CA TYR A 67 -6.25 15.60 -4.55
C TYR A 67 -6.38 14.12 -4.13
N GLU A 68 -5.27 13.46 -3.79
CA GLU A 68 -5.27 12.07 -3.34
C GLU A 68 -6.10 11.85 -2.07
N ARG A 69 -6.11 12.84 -1.16
CA ARG A 69 -6.93 12.80 0.05
C ARG A 69 -8.42 12.90 -0.28
N CYS A 70 -8.82 13.88 -1.07
CA CYS A 70 -10.21 14.07 -1.47
C CYS A 70 -10.73 12.87 -2.28
N LYS A 71 -9.91 12.35 -3.21
CA LYS A 71 -10.23 11.15 -3.97
C LYS A 71 -10.46 9.94 -3.07
N ARG A 72 -9.61 9.72 -2.06
CA ARG A 72 -9.79 8.61 -1.11
C ARG A 72 -11.11 8.70 -0.35
N VAL A 73 -11.48 9.88 0.12
CA VAL A 73 -12.75 10.12 0.83
C VAL A 73 -13.93 9.86 -0.10
N TYR A 74 -13.85 10.36 -1.33
CA TYR A 74 -14.89 10.13 -2.34
C TYR A 74 -15.05 8.63 -2.66
N ASP A 75 -13.94 7.94 -2.96
CA ASP A 75 -13.95 6.52 -3.30
C ASP A 75 -14.50 5.67 -2.13
N SER A 76 -14.16 6.00 -0.88
CA SER A 76 -14.70 5.30 0.29
C SER A 76 -16.20 5.53 0.49
N GLU A 77 -16.67 6.79 0.37
CA GLU A 77 -18.10 7.10 0.53
C GLU A 77 -18.94 6.56 -0.64
N MET A 78 -18.42 6.61 -1.87
CA MET A 78 -19.12 6.03 -3.02
C MET A 78 -19.20 4.52 -2.91
N SER A 79 -18.14 3.83 -2.47
CA SER A 79 -18.19 2.40 -2.18
C SER A 79 -19.25 2.06 -1.13
N ARG A 80 -19.35 2.88 -0.07
CA ARG A 80 -20.39 2.76 0.96
C ARG A 80 -21.80 3.01 0.43
N LYS A 81 -21.97 3.96 -0.48
CA LYS A 81 -23.26 4.22 -1.15
C LYS A 81 -23.65 3.05 -2.05
N ILE A 82 -22.71 2.52 -2.82
CA ILE A 82 -22.96 1.38 -3.72
C ILE A 82 -23.39 0.16 -2.91
N SER A 83 -22.70 -0.16 -1.81
CA SER A 83 -23.07 -1.29 -0.95
C SER A 83 -24.44 -1.13 -0.27
N LEU A 84 -24.89 0.12 -0.07
CA LEU A 84 -26.25 0.40 0.38
C LEU A 84 -27.28 0.18 -0.74
N VAL A 85 -27.07 0.78 -1.91
CA VAL A 85 -28.01 0.73 -3.05
C VAL A 85 -28.11 -0.67 -3.66
N ILE A 86 -27.03 -1.45 -3.65
CA ILE A 86 -27.06 -2.81 -4.20
C ILE A 86 -28.03 -3.72 -3.46
N ARG A 87 -28.32 -3.45 -2.18
CA ARG A 87 -29.34 -4.20 -1.42
C ARG A 87 -30.74 -4.04 -2.00
N THR A 88 -31.02 -2.91 -2.65
CA THR A 88 -32.30 -2.62 -3.29
C THR A 88 -32.32 -2.99 -4.77
N HIS A 89 -31.20 -3.45 -5.34
CA HIS A 89 -31.10 -3.91 -6.73
C HIS A 89 -31.70 -5.32 -6.88
N ARG A 90 -33.02 -5.40 -6.73
CA ARG A 90 -33.84 -6.60 -6.92
C ARG A 90 -34.79 -6.39 -8.09
N VAL A 91 -35.33 -7.48 -8.64
CA VAL A 91 -36.42 -7.41 -9.63
C VAL A 91 -37.58 -6.64 -9.01
N ASP A 92 -38.24 -5.80 -9.82
CA ASP A 92 -39.38 -5.02 -9.36
C ASP A 92 -40.44 -5.97 -8.75
N PRO A 93 -40.81 -5.80 -7.47
CA PRO A 93 -41.83 -6.62 -6.85
C PRO A 93 -43.23 -6.43 -7.46
N TRP A 94 -43.47 -5.35 -8.23
CA TRP A 94 -44.77 -5.04 -8.81
C TRP A 94 -44.71 -4.93 -10.34
N PRO A 95 -44.39 -6.02 -11.06
CA PRO A 95 -44.41 -6.00 -12.51
C PRO A 95 -45.85 -5.78 -13.01
N ARG A 96 -46.02 -4.82 -13.91
CA ARG A 96 -47.28 -4.57 -14.64
C ARG A 96 -47.42 -5.52 -15.82
#